data_AF-A0AAV8PXY2-F1
#
_entry.id   AF-A0AAV8PXY2-F1
#
_cell.length_a   1.000
_cell.length_b   1.000
_cell.length_c   1.000
_cell.angle_alpha   90.00
_cell.angle_beta   90.00
_cell.angle_gamma   90.00
#
_symmetry.space_group_name_H-M   'P 1'
#
loop_
_entity.id
_entity.type
_entity.pdbx_description
1 polymer ?
#
loop_
_entity_poly.entity_id
_entity_poly.type
_entity_poly.pdbx_seq_one_letter_code
_entity_poly.pdbx_strand_id
1 'polypeptide(L)'
;MEIGWPTDVRHVAHVTFDRFHGFLGLPVELEPEVPRRAPSASANVFGVSTKSMQCSFDSRGNSVPTILLLLQRRLYELGGLRTEGVFRITAENSQEEYVREQLNSGILPEKIDVHCLAGLIKAWFRELPTGVLDSLPPEQVMQCRTEEDCAKLAGLLPPAEAALLDWAIHLMADVVQEEQQNKMNAYNVATVFAPNMTQMADPFTALMYAVQVMNFLRMLILKALKERQPSTVSDTSVPDTSSSDDKEAMKELSVAVEDSADESAATASHVNSGSKTGRSSNQNH
;
A
#
# COMPACT_ATOMS: atom_id res chain seq x y z
N MET A 1 21.59 59.28 43.19
CA MET A 1 21.02 57.99 42.76
C MET A 1 19.51 58.14 42.77
N GLU A 2 18.90 58.36 41.60
CA GLU A 2 17.45 58.30 41.45
C GLU A 2 17.06 56.83 41.33
N ILE A 3 16.41 56.32 42.36
CA ILE A 3 15.90 54.95 42.39
C ILE A 3 14.50 55.04 41.77
N GLY A 4 14.31 54.48 40.58
CA GLY A 4 13.04 54.52 39.85
C GLY A 4 11.89 53.91 40.67
N TRP A 5 10.68 54.44 40.47
CA TRP A 5 9.47 54.02 41.19
C TRP A 5 9.13 52.53 40.91
N PRO A 6 8.55 51.77 41.87
CA PRO A 6 8.34 50.32 41.75
C PRO A 6 7.27 49.88 40.73
N THR A 7 6.72 50.79 39.94
CA THR A 7 5.49 50.56 39.15
C THR A 7 5.71 50.36 37.66
N ASP A 8 6.96 50.37 37.15
CA ASP A 8 7.23 50.11 35.71
C ASP A 8 7.70 48.66 35.50
N VAL A 9 6.90 47.70 35.95
CA VAL A 9 7.10 46.28 35.66
C VAL A 9 6.32 45.95 34.38
N ARG A 10 7.02 45.90 33.25
CA ARG A 10 6.44 45.46 31.98
C ARG A 10 6.46 43.94 31.90
N HIS A 11 5.30 43.32 32.03
CA HIS A 11 5.13 41.89 31.76
C HIS A 11 5.03 41.68 30.25
N VAL A 12 6.16 41.41 29.59
CA VAL A 12 6.16 41.02 28.17
C VAL A 12 5.79 39.55 28.09
N ALA A 13 4.54 39.25 27.73
CA ALA A 13 4.13 37.90 27.38
C ALA A 13 4.46 37.61 25.92
N HIS A 14 5.30 36.61 25.67
CA HIS A 14 5.59 36.15 24.32
C HIS A 14 4.54 35.12 23.91
N VAL A 15 3.51 35.60 23.22
CA VAL A 15 2.45 34.75 22.69
C VAL A 15 2.82 34.31 21.27
N THR A 16 2.87 33.01 21.02
CA THR A 16 2.98 32.45 19.67
C THR A 16 1.67 31.78 19.27
N PHE A 17 1.34 31.82 17.99
CA PHE A 17 0.17 31.11 17.48
C PHE A 17 0.61 29.84 16.75
N ASP A 18 0.14 28.71 17.25
CA ASP A 18 0.24 27.39 16.66
C ASP A 18 -1.12 27.04 16.02
N ARG A 19 -1.11 26.63 14.75
CA ARG A 19 -2.34 26.29 14.01
C ARG A 19 -3.13 25.13 14.64
N PHE A 20 -2.47 24.24 15.37
CA PHE A 20 -3.06 23.06 16.01
C PHE A 20 -3.31 23.25 17.50
N HIS A 21 -2.43 24.00 18.17
CA HIS A 21 -2.46 24.20 19.61
C HIS A 21 -2.99 25.58 20.04
N GLY A 22 -3.42 26.42 19.09
CA GLY A 22 -3.93 27.76 19.38
C GLY A 22 -2.81 28.69 19.84
N PHE A 23 -3.14 29.62 20.75
CA PHE A 23 -2.14 30.54 21.28
C PHE A 23 -1.32 29.87 22.39
N LEU A 24 -0.02 29.73 22.17
CA LEU A 24 0.97 29.25 23.14
C LEU A 24 1.58 30.46 23.88
N GLY A 25 1.85 30.31 25.17
CA GLY A 25 2.41 31.39 25.99
C GLY A 25 1.41 32.51 26.30
N LEU A 26 0.12 32.25 26.13
CA LEU A 26 -0.95 33.16 26.50
C LEU A 26 -0.99 33.35 28.04
N PRO A 27 -1.04 34.58 28.56
CA PRO A 27 -1.25 34.82 29.98
C PRO A 27 -2.53 34.11 30.48
N VAL A 28 -2.47 33.52 31.67
CA VAL A 28 -3.59 32.82 32.34
C VAL A 28 -4.86 33.68 32.38
N GLU A 29 -4.71 35.00 32.45
CA GLU A 29 -5.81 35.97 32.45
C GLU A 29 -6.59 36.02 31.12
N LEU A 30 -5.94 35.71 30.00
CA LEU A 30 -6.51 35.76 28.65
C LEU A 30 -6.95 34.38 28.14
N GLU A 31 -6.53 33.29 28.80
CA GLU A 31 -6.97 31.92 28.48
C GLU A 31 -8.50 31.68 28.49
N PRO A 32 -9.33 32.34 29.34
CA PRO A 32 -10.77 32.14 29.33
C PRO A 32 -11.48 32.78 28.14
N GLU A 33 -10.89 33.83 27.56
CA GLU A 33 -11.49 34.64 26.49
C GLU A 33 -11.08 34.16 25.08
N VAL A 34 -9.98 33.41 25.00
CA VAL A 34 -9.44 32.89 23.75
C VAL A 34 -9.82 31.41 23.60
N PRO A 35 -10.50 31.02 22.50
CA PRO A 35 -10.74 29.61 22.20
C PRO A 35 -9.44 28.82 22.24
N ARG A 36 -9.35 27.81 23.12
CA ARG A 36 -8.15 26.98 23.34
C ARG A 36 -7.66 26.26 22.08
N ARG A 37 -8.56 26.03 21.12
CA ARG A 37 -8.21 25.54 19.80
C ARG A 37 -8.24 26.74 18.86
N ALA A 38 -7.17 26.92 18.10
CA ALA A 38 -7.18 27.79 16.93
C ALA A 38 -8.50 27.57 16.16
N PRO A 39 -9.16 28.62 15.66
CA PRO A 39 -10.14 28.46 14.59
C PRO A 39 -9.36 28.02 13.34
N SER A 40 -8.86 26.79 13.35
CA SER A 40 -8.34 26.14 12.17
C SER A 40 -9.50 26.09 11.19
N ALA A 41 -9.25 26.45 9.94
CA ALA A 41 -10.24 26.56 8.88
C ALA A 41 -10.89 25.21 8.48
N SER A 42 -10.82 24.19 9.33
CA SER A 42 -11.62 22.98 9.23
C SER A 42 -11.72 22.32 10.60
N ALA A 43 -12.91 22.33 11.19
CA ALA A 43 -13.29 21.29 12.14
C ALA A 43 -13.27 19.89 11.47
N ASN A 44 -13.22 19.84 10.14
CA ASN A 44 -13.26 18.61 9.37
C ASN A 44 -11.89 17.92 9.31
N VAL A 45 -11.85 16.63 9.64
CA VAL A 45 -10.66 15.78 9.49
C VAL A 45 -10.60 15.05 8.14
N PHE A 46 -11.68 15.13 7.37
CA PHE A 46 -11.82 14.63 6.01
C PHE A 46 -11.88 15.80 5.02
N GLY A 47 -11.49 15.60 3.77
CA GLY A 47 -11.59 16.67 2.75
C GLY A 47 -10.48 17.72 2.78
N VAL A 48 -9.51 17.61 3.69
CA VAL A 48 -8.52 18.66 3.93
C VAL A 48 -7.11 18.24 3.49
N SER A 49 -6.29 19.22 3.13
CA SER A 49 -4.93 18.95 2.68
C SER A 49 -4.06 18.42 3.83
N THR A 50 -3.21 17.45 3.52
CA THR A 50 -2.20 16.88 4.42
C THR A 50 -1.29 17.93 5.04
N LYS A 51 -1.04 19.05 4.33
CA LYS A 51 -0.24 20.20 4.81
C LYS A 51 -0.90 20.99 5.94
N SER A 52 -2.22 20.82 6.11
CA SER A 52 -3.02 21.54 7.11
C SER A 52 -3.46 20.66 8.27
N MET A 53 -3.12 19.37 8.25
CA MET A 53 -3.47 18.41 9.29
C MET A 53 -2.36 18.24 10.33
N GLN A 54 -2.75 17.84 11.53
CA GLN A 54 -1.82 17.45 12.58
C GLN A 54 -1.24 16.06 12.28
N CYS A 55 0.05 16.00 11.99
CA CYS A 55 0.77 14.76 11.75
C CYS A 55 1.52 14.28 12.99
N SER A 56 1.67 12.97 13.09
CA SER A 56 2.54 12.28 14.05
C SER A 56 3.35 11.23 13.29
N PHE A 57 4.33 10.63 13.96
CA PHE A 57 5.17 9.60 13.36
C PHE A 57 4.61 8.20 13.63
N ASP A 58 4.60 7.36 12.60
CA ASP A 58 4.39 5.92 12.77
C ASP A 58 5.68 5.24 13.29
N SER A 59 5.63 3.92 13.50
CA SER A 59 6.79 3.14 13.96
C SER A 59 7.96 3.10 12.97
N ARG A 60 7.75 3.49 11.71
CA ARG A 60 8.75 3.55 10.64
C ARG A 60 9.32 4.96 10.43
N GLY A 61 8.82 5.96 11.18
CA GLY A 61 9.24 7.35 11.04
C GLY A 61 8.51 8.11 9.93
N ASN A 62 7.42 7.56 9.38
CA ASN A 62 6.58 8.26 8.42
C ASN A 62 5.75 9.33 9.13
N SER A 63 5.75 10.55 8.59
CA SER A 63 4.87 11.63 9.06
C SER A 63 3.46 11.43 8.50
N VAL A 64 2.55 10.94 9.32
CA VAL A 64 1.18 10.56 8.95
C VAL A 64 0.16 11.35 9.77
N PRO A 65 -0.96 11.81 9.19
CA PRO A 65 -2.06 12.44 9.92
C PRO A 65 -2.51 11.61 11.12
N THR A 66 -2.60 12.25 12.29
CA THR A 66 -2.90 11.61 13.58
C THR A 66 -4.21 10.82 13.54
N ILE A 67 -5.18 11.29 12.75
CA ILE A 67 -6.46 10.61 12.54
C ILE A 67 -6.29 9.21 11.94
N LEU A 68 -5.39 9.02 10.97
CA LEU A 68 -5.15 7.72 10.37
C LEU A 68 -4.51 6.75 11.36
N LEU A 69 -3.55 7.22 12.15
CA LEU A 69 -2.91 6.42 13.21
C LEU A 69 -3.93 6.00 14.27
N LEU A 70 -4.85 6.90 14.65
CA LEU A 70 -5.93 6.61 15.59
C LEU A 70 -6.88 5.55 15.03
N LEU A 71 -7.32 5.69 13.78
CA LEU A 71 -8.22 4.74 13.12
C LEU A 71 -7.56 3.36 12.96
N GLN A 72 -6.29 3.30 12.54
CA GLN A 72 -5.53 2.06 12.41
C GLN A 72 -5.37 1.36 13.76
N ARG A 73 -4.93 2.09 14.79
CA ARG A 73 -4.79 1.52 16.14
C ARG A 73 -6.10 0.87 16.60
N ARG A 74 -7.22 1.53 16.34
CA ARG A 74 -8.54 1.08 16.80
C ARG A 74 -9.09 -0.06 15.97
N LEU A 75 -8.78 -0.08 14.68
CA LEU A 75 -8.99 -1.25 13.83
C LEU A 75 -8.23 -2.48 14.39
N TYR A 76 -6.99 -2.29 14.87
CA TYR A 76 -6.17 -3.40 15.37
C TYR A 76 -6.66 -3.88 16.75
N GLU A 77 -6.98 -2.96 17.65
CA GLU A 77 -7.54 -3.26 19.00
C GLU A 77 -8.85 -4.07 18.91
N LEU A 78 -9.69 -3.80 17.91
CA LEU A 78 -10.96 -4.50 17.70
C LEU A 78 -10.81 -5.80 16.88
N GLY A 79 -9.58 -6.23 16.57
CA GLY A 79 -9.34 -7.45 15.79
C GLY A 79 -9.71 -7.33 14.30
N GLY A 80 -9.80 -6.10 13.78
CA GLY A 80 -10.21 -5.81 12.40
C GLY A 80 -9.36 -6.49 11.33
N LEU A 81 -8.08 -6.76 11.62
CA LEU A 81 -7.19 -7.51 10.72
C LEU A 81 -7.67 -8.95 10.47
N ARG A 82 -8.43 -9.54 11.39
CA ARG A 82 -8.93 -10.92 11.28
C ARG A 82 -10.40 -10.99 10.85
N THR A 83 -11.07 -9.85 10.75
CA THR A 83 -12.47 -9.78 10.32
C THR A 83 -12.62 -10.12 8.85
N GLU A 84 -13.50 -11.07 8.55
CA GLU A 84 -13.82 -11.47 7.18
C GLU A 84 -14.27 -10.28 6.33
N GLY A 85 -13.63 -10.09 5.18
CA GLY A 85 -14.00 -9.01 4.25
C GLY A 85 -13.69 -7.60 4.74
N VAL A 86 -12.75 -7.43 5.69
CA VAL A 86 -12.24 -6.10 6.09
C VAL A 86 -11.85 -5.28 4.85
N PHE A 87 -12.17 -3.98 4.84
CA PHE A 87 -12.07 -3.05 3.70
C PHE A 87 -12.96 -3.36 2.48
N ARG A 88 -13.51 -4.57 2.32
CA ARG A 88 -14.42 -4.91 1.23
C ARG A 88 -15.88 -4.67 1.57
N ILE A 89 -16.30 -5.08 2.76
CA ILE A 89 -17.68 -4.90 3.24
C ILE A 89 -17.90 -3.43 3.61
N THR A 90 -19.03 -2.88 3.18
CA THR A 90 -19.47 -1.53 3.55
C THR A 90 -20.35 -1.62 4.79
N ALA A 91 -20.09 -0.76 5.78
CA ALA A 91 -20.91 -0.66 6.97
C ALA A 91 -22.21 0.11 6.70
N GLU A 92 -23.05 0.25 7.73
CA GLU A 92 -24.25 1.07 7.64
C GLU A 92 -23.89 2.57 7.53
N ASN A 93 -24.44 3.25 6.53
CA ASN A 93 -24.14 4.67 6.25
C ASN A 93 -24.43 5.59 7.45
N SER A 94 -25.47 5.29 8.22
CA SER A 94 -25.86 6.07 9.42
C SER A 94 -24.76 6.07 10.48
N GLN A 95 -24.09 4.93 10.67
CA GLN A 95 -22.98 4.78 11.61
C GLN A 95 -21.73 5.50 11.11
N GLU A 96 -21.44 5.41 9.80
CA GLU A 96 -20.30 6.10 9.20
C GLU A 96 -20.41 7.62 9.35
N GLU A 97 -21.59 8.20 9.09
CA GLU A 97 -21.89 9.62 9.28
C GLU A 97 -21.68 10.04 10.74
N TYR A 98 -22.26 9.28 11.68
CA TYR A 98 -22.13 9.56 13.11
C TYR A 98 -20.66 9.53 13.58
N VAL A 99 -19.89 8.52 13.17
CA VAL A 99 -18.47 8.43 13.56
C VAL A 99 -17.68 9.57 12.91
N ARG A 100 -17.97 9.93 11.66
CA ARG A 100 -17.35 11.06 10.96
C ARG A 100 -17.56 12.38 11.71
N GLU A 101 -18.78 12.68 12.16
CA GLU A 101 -19.08 13.88 12.96
C GLU A 101 -18.29 13.92 14.28
N GLN A 102 -18.19 12.77 14.96
CA GLN A 102 -17.43 12.66 16.20
C GLN A 102 -15.93 12.87 15.98
N LEU A 103 -15.40 12.35 14.87
CA LEU A 103 -14.00 12.53 14.48
C LEU A 103 -13.67 13.99 14.18
N ASN A 104 -14.59 14.75 13.58
CA ASN A 104 -14.44 16.20 13.39
C ASN A 104 -14.34 16.96 14.73
N SER A 105 -14.94 16.42 15.80
CA SER A 105 -14.79 16.95 17.16
C SER A 105 -13.50 16.46 17.85
N GLY A 106 -12.76 15.55 17.23
CA GLY A 106 -11.57 14.89 17.77
C GLY A 106 -11.88 13.73 18.72
N ILE A 107 -13.10 13.20 18.68
CA ILE A 107 -13.56 12.10 19.55
C ILE A 107 -13.75 10.85 18.70
N LEU A 108 -13.15 9.74 19.12
CA LEU A 108 -13.43 8.43 18.52
C LEU A 108 -14.36 7.64 19.45
N PRO A 109 -15.58 7.28 18.99
CA PRO A 109 -16.50 6.47 19.80
C PRO A 109 -15.92 5.13 20.27
N GLU A 110 -16.41 4.62 21.41
CA GLU A 110 -15.95 3.34 21.95
C GLU A 110 -16.48 2.13 21.19
N LYS A 111 -17.76 2.18 20.79
CA LYS A 111 -18.45 1.12 20.06
C LYS A 111 -18.55 1.50 18.60
N ILE A 112 -17.60 1.05 17.80
CA ILE A 112 -17.58 1.26 16.35
C ILE A 112 -17.47 -0.09 15.67
N ASP A 113 -18.23 -0.26 14.59
CA ASP A 113 -18.12 -1.41 13.72
C ASP A 113 -16.77 -1.41 12.98
N VAL A 114 -16.17 -2.58 12.83
CA VAL A 114 -14.85 -2.74 12.20
C VAL A 114 -14.87 -2.42 10.70
N HIS A 115 -15.99 -2.72 10.01
CA HIS A 115 -16.16 -2.35 8.61
C HIS A 115 -16.38 -0.84 8.46
N CYS A 116 -17.00 -0.19 9.44
CA CYS A 116 -17.11 1.27 9.50
C CYS A 116 -15.72 1.92 9.64
N LEU A 117 -14.86 1.44 10.54
CA LEU A 117 -13.48 1.93 10.67
C LEU A 117 -12.69 1.75 9.36
N ALA A 118 -12.77 0.56 8.76
CA ALA A 118 -12.12 0.27 7.49
C ALA A 118 -12.65 1.16 6.35
N GLY A 119 -13.96 1.43 6.33
CA GLY A 119 -14.62 2.36 5.42
C GLY A 119 -14.09 3.78 5.56
N LEU A 120 -14.00 4.28 6.79
CA LEU A 120 -13.50 5.63 7.09
C LEU A 120 -12.04 5.83 6.67
N ILE A 121 -11.17 4.83 6.87
CA ILE A 121 -9.78 4.90 6.40
C ILE A 121 -9.74 5.06 4.88
N LYS A 122 -10.52 4.28 4.12
CA LYS A 122 -10.61 4.42 2.66
C LYS A 122 -11.20 5.77 2.25
N ALA A 123 -12.27 6.19 2.92
CA ALA A 123 -12.94 7.46 2.67
C ALA A 123 -11.99 8.64 2.86
N TRP A 124 -11.13 8.58 3.88
CA TRP A 124 -10.12 9.61 4.13
C TRP A 124 -9.19 9.82 2.93
N PHE A 125 -8.67 8.75 2.31
CA PHE A 125 -7.84 8.86 1.11
C PHE A 125 -8.63 9.40 -0.09
N ARG A 126 -9.86 8.90 -0.28
CA ARG A 126 -10.74 9.31 -1.38
C ARG A 126 -11.17 10.77 -1.29
N GLU A 127 -11.25 11.33 -0.09
CA GLU A 127 -11.69 12.71 0.12
C GLU A 127 -10.52 13.70 0.09
N LEU A 128 -9.27 13.26 -0.09
CA LEU A 128 -8.16 14.19 -0.23
C LEU A 128 -8.36 15.13 -1.44
N PRO A 129 -8.01 16.43 -1.32
CA PRO A 129 -8.08 17.37 -2.44
C PRO A 129 -7.25 16.95 -3.66
N THR A 130 -6.24 16.12 -3.44
CA THR A 130 -5.39 15.52 -4.46
C THR A 130 -5.08 14.10 -4.00
N GLY A 131 -5.31 13.11 -4.86
CA GLY A 131 -5.02 11.72 -4.55
C GLY A 131 -3.53 11.50 -4.32
N VAL A 132 -3.19 10.54 -3.45
CA VAL A 132 -1.81 10.24 -3.09
C VAL A 132 -0.95 9.92 -4.31
N LEU A 133 -1.52 9.27 -5.32
CA LEU A 133 -0.81 8.88 -6.55
C LEU A 133 -0.98 9.88 -7.70
N ASP A 134 -1.74 10.97 -7.53
CA ASP A 134 -1.97 11.95 -8.61
C ASP A 134 -0.72 12.79 -8.91
N SER A 135 0.26 12.81 -7.99
CA SER A 135 1.56 13.44 -8.24
C SER A 135 2.44 12.64 -9.22
N LEU A 136 2.09 11.37 -9.49
CA LEU A 136 2.83 10.52 -10.42
C LEU A 136 2.26 10.67 -11.84
N PRO A 137 3.13 10.75 -12.86
CA PRO A 137 2.66 10.71 -14.24
C PRO A 137 1.97 9.37 -14.56
N PRO A 138 0.74 9.37 -15.08
CA PRO A 138 0.01 8.14 -15.36
C PRO A 138 0.80 7.18 -16.24
N GLU A 139 1.56 7.71 -17.21
CA GLU A 139 2.37 6.92 -18.14
C GLU A 139 3.47 6.13 -17.42
N GLN A 140 4.04 6.66 -16.34
CA GLN A 140 5.08 5.98 -15.58
C GLN A 140 4.49 4.86 -14.71
N VAL A 141 3.31 5.09 -14.14
CA VAL A 141 2.57 4.04 -13.40
C VAL A 141 2.20 2.90 -14.36
N MET A 142 1.78 3.23 -15.59
CA MET A 142 1.48 2.24 -16.63
C MET A 142 2.70 1.42 -17.10
N GLN A 143 3.91 1.96 -16.96
CA GLN A 143 5.15 1.30 -17.35
C GLN A 143 5.72 0.39 -16.27
N CYS A 144 5.23 0.48 -15.03
CA CYS A 144 5.68 -0.35 -13.93
C CYS A 144 5.29 -1.82 -14.15
N ARG A 145 6.30 -2.69 -14.30
CA ARG A 145 6.09 -4.13 -14.52
C ARG A 145 6.69 -4.99 -13.41
N THR A 146 7.60 -4.43 -12.62
CA THR A 146 8.32 -5.11 -11.54
C THR A 146 8.11 -4.42 -10.20
N GLU A 147 8.36 -5.15 -9.11
CA GLU A 147 8.29 -4.62 -7.75
C GLU A 147 9.33 -3.48 -7.54
N GLU A 148 10.50 -3.61 -8.16
CA GLU A 148 11.57 -2.61 -8.11
C GLU A 148 11.20 -1.33 -8.86
N ASP A 149 10.55 -1.43 -10.02
CA ASP A 149 10.07 -0.26 -10.76
C ASP A 149 9.02 0.49 -9.94
N CYS A 150 8.09 -0.23 -9.33
CA CYS A 150 7.06 0.37 -8.48
C CYS A 150 7.67 1.10 -7.28
N ALA A 151 8.68 0.49 -6.63
CA ALA A 151 9.36 1.09 -5.48
C ALA A 151 10.15 2.35 -5.86
N LYS A 152 10.83 2.33 -7.02
CA LYS A 152 11.51 3.52 -7.55
C LYS A 152 10.53 4.64 -7.84
N LEU A 153 9.39 4.31 -8.47
CA LEU A 153 8.36 5.28 -8.79
C LEU A 153 7.70 5.86 -7.52
N ALA A 154 7.44 5.03 -6.51
CA ALA A 154 6.98 5.49 -5.19
C ALA A 154 7.96 6.47 -4.54
N GLY A 155 9.27 6.30 -4.76
CA GLY A 155 10.31 7.23 -4.32
C GLY A 155 10.31 8.60 -5.04
N LEU A 156 9.57 8.76 -6.14
CA LEU A 156 9.39 10.05 -6.82
C LEU A 156 8.24 10.88 -6.22
N LEU A 157 7.43 10.29 -5.35
CA LEU A 157 6.38 11.03 -4.65
C LEU A 157 6.98 12.10 -3.74
N PRO A 158 6.28 13.24 -3.56
CA PRO A 158 6.70 14.20 -2.56
C PRO A 158 6.64 13.55 -1.15
N PRO A 159 7.46 14.03 -0.18
CA PRO A 159 7.67 13.31 1.08
C PRO A 159 6.40 13.00 1.88
N ALA A 160 5.38 13.87 1.82
CA ALA A 160 4.14 13.66 2.55
C ALA A 160 3.29 12.54 1.93
N GLU A 161 3.16 12.54 0.60
CA GLU A 161 2.45 11.53 -0.17
C GLU A 161 3.18 10.19 -0.13
N ALA A 162 4.52 10.20 -0.18
CA ALA A 162 5.35 9.01 -0.02
C ALA A 162 5.15 8.36 1.36
N ALA A 163 5.16 9.16 2.44
CA ALA A 163 4.91 8.69 3.80
C ALA A 163 3.50 8.10 3.96
N LEU A 164 2.49 8.70 3.34
CA LEU A 164 1.11 8.20 3.32
C LEU A 164 0.98 6.90 2.54
N LEU A 165 1.61 6.81 1.37
CA LEU A 165 1.63 5.59 0.57
C LEU A 165 2.32 4.47 1.34
N ASP A 166 3.51 4.72 1.89
CA ASP A 166 4.26 3.71 2.66
C ASP A 166 3.43 3.18 3.85
N TRP A 167 2.83 4.09 4.61
CA TRP A 167 1.93 3.73 5.70
C TRP A 167 0.75 2.85 5.22
N ALA A 168 0.10 3.24 4.11
CA ALA A 168 -1.02 2.49 3.55
C ALA A 168 -0.60 1.12 3.02
N ILE A 169 0.54 1.01 2.33
CA ILE A 169 1.10 -0.27 1.86
C ILE A 169 1.33 -1.21 3.04
N HIS A 170 1.85 -0.71 4.15
CA HIS A 170 2.08 -1.54 5.32
C HIS A 170 0.79 -1.94 6.03
N LEU A 171 -0.21 -1.07 6.13
CA LEU A 171 -1.55 -1.44 6.62
C LEU A 171 -2.15 -2.55 5.74
N MET A 172 -2.05 -2.42 4.42
CA MET A 172 -2.53 -3.42 3.48
C MET A 172 -1.76 -4.74 3.61
N ALA A 173 -0.45 -4.70 3.81
CA ALA A 173 0.36 -5.89 4.08
C ALA A 173 -0.03 -6.58 5.39
N ASP A 174 -0.34 -5.82 6.45
CA ASP A 174 -0.83 -6.37 7.73
C ASP A 174 -2.16 -7.13 7.54
N VAL A 175 -3.05 -6.62 6.70
CA VAL A 175 -4.30 -7.32 6.33
C VAL A 175 -4.01 -8.60 5.57
N VAL A 176 -3.19 -8.53 4.52
CA VAL A 176 -2.88 -9.72 3.68
C VAL A 176 -2.18 -10.81 4.48
N GLN A 177 -1.40 -10.45 5.51
CA GLN A 177 -0.75 -11.43 6.38
C GLN A 177 -1.77 -12.31 7.14
N GLU A 178 -2.97 -11.79 7.42
CA GLU A 178 -4.07 -12.50 8.09
C GLU A 178 -5.11 -13.07 7.08
N GLU A 179 -4.74 -13.21 5.79
CA GLU A 179 -5.61 -13.67 4.68
C GLU A 179 -6.41 -14.93 5.02
N GLN A 180 -5.81 -15.87 5.75
CA GLN A 180 -6.47 -17.13 6.13
C GLN A 180 -7.75 -16.92 6.94
N GLN A 181 -7.81 -15.86 7.74
CA GLN A 181 -8.97 -15.50 8.56
C GLN A 181 -9.86 -14.49 7.84
N ASN A 182 -9.30 -13.39 7.36
CA ASN A 182 -10.09 -12.28 6.81
C ASN A 182 -10.51 -12.47 5.33
N LYS A 183 -9.95 -13.45 4.61
CA LYS A 183 -10.22 -13.76 3.19
C LYS A 183 -9.83 -12.66 2.19
N MET A 184 -8.94 -11.76 2.59
CA MET A 184 -8.47 -10.62 1.80
C MET A 184 -7.02 -10.83 1.36
N ASN A 185 -6.83 -11.36 0.15
CA ASN A 185 -5.52 -11.47 -0.48
C ASN A 185 -5.02 -10.13 -1.04
N ALA A 186 -3.74 -10.06 -1.46
CA ALA A 186 -3.14 -8.84 -1.98
C ALA A 186 -3.89 -8.23 -3.19
N TYR A 187 -4.49 -9.07 -4.03
CA TYR A 187 -5.32 -8.61 -5.15
C TYR A 187 -6.60 -7.93 -4.64
N ASN A 188 -7.35 -8.60 -3.77
CA ASN A 188 -8.60 -8.10 -3.21
C ASN A 188 -8.41 -6.78 -2.45
N VAL A 189 -7.33 -6.68 -1.65
CA VAL A 189 -6.99 -5.47 -0.91
C VAL A 189 -6.62 -4.34 -1.88
N ALA A 190 -5.78 -4.59 -2.87
CA ALA A 190 -5.42 -3.59 -3.86
C ALA A 190 -6.64 -3.09 -4.66
N THR A 191 -7.57 -3.98 -5.03
CA THR A 191 -8.80 -3.61 -5.75
C THR A 191 -9.66 -2.63 -4.96
N VAL A 192 -9.81 -2.83 -3.65
CA VAL A 192 -10.65 -1.95 -2.82
C VAL A 192 -9.98 -0.63 -2.46
N PHE A 193 -8.64 -0.56 -2.48
CA PHE A 193 -7.88 0.66 -2.19
C PHE A 193 -7.61 1.51 -3.43
N ALA A 194 -7.35 0.90 -4.60
CA ALA A 194 -7.02 1.59 -5.85
C ALA A 194 -7.92 2.80 -6.18
N PRO A 195 -9.27 2.71 -6.14
CA PRO A 195 -10.12 3.85 -6.47
C PRO A 195 -10.05 5.00 -5.45
N ASN A 196 -9.45 4.79 -4.27
CA ASN A 196 -9.30 5.83 -3.24
C ASN A 196 -7.93 6.54 -3.33
N MET A 197 -7.01 6.09 -4.19
CA MET A 197 -5.65 6.65 -4.27
C MET A 197 -5.50 7.80 -5.27
N THR A 198 -6.53 8.07 -6.10
CA THR A 198 -6.44 8.97 -7.26
C THR A 198 -7.73 9.76 -7.46
N GLN A 199 -7.63 11.03 -7.89
CA GLN A 199 -8.77 11.89 -8.24
C GLN A 199 -8.86 12.10 -9.77
N MET A 200 -9.08 11.03 -10.53
CA MET A 200 -9.25 11.17 -11.98
C MET A 200 -10.67 11.59 -12.35
N ALA A 201 -10.78 12.69 -13.10
CA ALA A 201 -12.07 13.24 -13.54
C ALA A 201 -12.65 12.55 -14.79
N ASP A 202 -11.81 12.01 -15.67
CA ASP A 202 -12.25 11.36 -16.92
C ASP A 202 -12.57 9.87 -16.72
N PRO A 203 -13.80 9.40 -16.96
CA PRO A 203 -14.21 8.02 -16.67
C PRO A 203 -13.44 6.93 -17.44
N PHE A 204 -13.06 7.19 -18.70
CA PHE A 204 -12.35 6.19 -19.53
C PHE A 204 -10.90 6.04 -19.09
N THR A 205 -10.22 7.15 -18.86
CA THR A 205 -8.85 7.16 -18.34
C THR A 205 -8.83 6.62 -16.92
N ALA A 206 -9.81 6.97 -16.08
CA ALA A 206 -9.95 6.46 -14.72
C ALA A 206 -10.08 4.93 -14.69
N LEU A 207 -10.86 4.33 -15.58
CA LEU A 207 -11.01 2.87 -15.62
C LEU A 207 -9.70 2.17 -15.97
N MET A 208 -9.02 2.63 -17.02
CA MET A 208 -7.73 2.07 -17.44
C MET A 208 -6.66 2.26 -16.36
N TYR A 209 -6.63 3.45 -15.77
CA TYR A 209 -5.68 3.79 -14.72
C TYR A 209 -5.93 3.02 -13.43
N ALA A 210 -7.19 2.80 -13.04
CA ALA A 210 -7.55 2.08 -11.83
C ALA A 210 -6.99 0.64 -11.82
N VAL A 211 -7.00 -0.05 -12.97
CA VAL A 211 -6.39 -1.39 -13.09
C VAL A 211 -4.88 -1.32 -12.87
N GLN A 212 -4.22 -0.28 -13.37
CA GLN A 212 -2.77 -0.11 -13.20
C GLN A 212 -2.41 0.27 -11.78
N VAL A 213 -3.17 1.18 -11.17
CA VAL A 213 -3.03 1.53 -9.74
C VAL A 213 -3.22 0.29 -8.87
N MET A 214 -4.22 -0.54 -9.16
CA MET A 214 -4.41 -1.81 -8.45
C MET A 214 -3.18 -2.72 -8.58
N ASN A 215 -2.64 -2.89 -9.79
CA ASN A 215 -1.43 -3.70 -9.99
C ASN A 215 -0.21 -3.11 -9.27
N PHE A 216 -0.05 -1.79 -9.31
CA PHE A 216 1.01 -1.05 -8.63
C PHE A 216 0.94 -1.25 -7.11
N LEU A 217 -0.23 -1.05 -6.50
CA LEU A 217 -0.45 -1.31 -5.07
C LEU A 217 -0.20 -2.78 -4.73
N ARG A 218 -0.69 -3.72 -5.54
CA ARG A 218 -0.46 -5.15 -5.33
C ARG A 218 1.04 -5.49 -5.34
N MET A 219 1.82 -4.96 -6.28
CA MET A 219 3.27 -5.17 -6.33
C MET A 219 3.97 -4.61 -5.08
N LEU A 220 3.61 -3.41 -4.65
CA LEU A 220 4.17 -2.82 -3.42
C LEU A 220 3.82 -3.61 -2.16
N ILE A 221 2.58 -4.11 -2.05
CA ILE A 221 2.17 -4.98 -0.93
C ILE A 221 3.01 -6.26 -0.90
N LEU A 222 3.17 -6.93 -2.05
CA LEU A 222 3.97 -8.16 -2.14
C LEU A 222 5.44 -7.91 -1.80
N LYS A 223 6.00 -6.80 -2.27
CA LYS A 223 7.36 -6.38 -1.92
C LYS A 223 7.51 -6.17 -0.40
N ALA A 224 6.59 -5.41 0.21
CA ALA A 224 6.61 -5.17 1.65
C ALA A 224 6.49 -6.46 2.48
N LEU A 225 5.70 -7.44 2.01
CA LEU A 225 5.61 -8.76 2.65
C LEU A 225 6.91 -9.57 2.52
N LYS A 226 7.58 -9.51 1.36
CA LYS A 226 8.87 -10.20 1.16
C LYS A 226 9.96 -9.62 2.06
N GLU A 227 10.02 -8.30 2.21
CA GLU A 227 11.01 -7.62 3.06
C GLU A 227 10.85 -7.94 4.55
N ARG A 228 9.63 -8.30 4.98
CA ARG A 228 9.33 -8.71 6.36
C ARG A 228 9.74 -10.15 6.66
N GLN A 229 9.91 -10.99 5.64
CA GLN A 229 10.43 -12.33 5.86
C GLN A 229 11.94 -12.22 6.08
N PRO A 230 12.47 -12.61 7.26
CA PRO A 230 13.91 -12.68 7.41
C PRO A 230 14.41 -13.67 6.36
N SER A 231 15.38 -13.25 5.56
CA SER A 231 16.11 -14.13 4.65
C SER A 231 16.57 -15.35 5.46
N THR A 232 15.91 -16.49 5.26
CA THR A 232 16.42 -17.78 5.72
C THR A 232 17.69 -18.03 4.90
N VAL A 233 18.82 -17.61 5.46
CA VAL A 233 20.14 -17.99 4.96
C VAL A 233 20.34 -19.46 5.33
N SER A 234 20.07 -20.32 4.35
CA SER A 234 20.60 -21.68 4.20
C SER A 234 20.79 -21.85 2.68
N ASP A 235 21.98 -21.99 2.11
CA ASP A 235 23.05 -22.87 2.53
C ASP A 235 24.43 -22.21 2.49
N THR A 236 25.19 -22.50 3.54
CA THR A 236 26.64 -22.55 3.50
C THR A 236 27.05 -23.77 2.67
N SER A 237 27.16 -23.64 1.34
CA SER A 237 27.97 -24.56 0.55
C SER A 237 29.41 -24.05 0.57
N VAL A 238 30.22 -24.74 1.37
CA VAL A 238 31.67 -24.61 1.43
C VAL A 238 32.25 -24.78 0.02
N PRO A 239 33.16 -23.91 -0.43
CA PRO A 239 33.88 -24.10 -1.69
C PRO A 239 35.05 -25.06 -1.47
N ASP A 240 34.88 -26.34 -1.82
CA ASP A 240 36.01 -27.25 -1.96
C ASP A 240 36.61 -27.10 -3.35
N THR A 241 37.73 -26.36 -3.44
CA THR A 241 38.63 -26.39 -4.59
C THR A 241 40.05 -26.74 -4.15
N SER A 242 40.48 -27.92 -4.61
CA SER A 242 41.84 -28.35 -4.99
C SER A 242 42.96 -28.50 -3.94
N SER A 243 43.43 -29.74 -3.81
CA SER A 243 44.87 -30.13 -3.72
C SER A 243 45.05 -31.47 -4.47
N SER A 244 45.57 -31.45 -5.70
CA SER A 244 46.99 -31.70 -6.06
C SER A 244 47.34 -33.20 -6.10
N ASP A 245 47.59 -33.74 -7.30
CA ASP A 245 48.90 -34.32 -7.70
C ASP A 245 48.84 -35.16 -9.01
N ASP A 246 49.56 -34.64 -10.02
CA ASP A 246 50.51 -35.34 -10.90
C ASP A 246 50.13 -36.46 -11.91
N LYS A 247 50.41 -36.12 -13.19
CA LYS A 247 51.20 -36.86 -14.23
C LYS A 247 50.52 -37.78 -15.26
N GLU A 248 50.40 -37.21 -16.46
CA GLU A 248 50.77 -37.73 -17.80
C GLU A 248 51.37 -39.14 -17.93
N ALA A 249 50.81 -39.98 -18.82
CA ALA A 249 51.38 -40.39 -20.12
C ALA A 249 50.89 -41.77 -20.63
N MET A 250 50.42 -41.76 -21.88
CA MET A 250 50.21 -42.82 -22.89
C MET A 250 50.61 -44.29 -22.61
N LYS A 251 49.71 -45.23 -22.96
CA LYS A 251 50.06 -46.42 -23.77
C LYS A 251 48.86 -47.13 -24.46
N GLU A 252 48.99 -47.20 -25.79
CA GLU A 252 48.61 -48.22 -26.81
C GLU A 252 47.56 -49.32 -26.58
N LEU A 253 46.59 -49.37 -27.53
CA LEU A 253 46.29 -50.45 -28.50
C LEU A 253 46.18 -51.93 -28.06
N SER A 254 44.97 -52.52 -28.14
CA SER A 254 44.67 -53.81 -28.82
C SER A 254 43.17 -54.18 -28.71
N VAL A 255 42.41 -54.21 -29.82
CA VAL A 255 41.95 -55.38 -30.61
C VAL A 255 40.75 -56.17 -30.03
N ALA A 256 39.63 -56.01 -30.76
CA ALA A 256 38.54 -56.93 -31.20
C ALA A 256 38.24 -58.25 -30.48
N VAL A 257 36.93 -58.60 -30.41
CA VAL A 257 36.20 -59.74 -31.05
C VAL A 257 34.69 -59.48 -30.80
N GLU A 258 33.88 -59.07 -31.80
CA GLU A 258 33.00 -59.87 -32.68
C GLU A 258 31.94 -60.77 -31.99
N ASP A 259 30.66 -60.50 -32.26
CA ASP A 259 29.59 -61.38 -32.83
C ASP A 259 28.22 -60.73 -32.52
N SER A 260 27.16 -60.72 -33.33
CA SER A 260 26.81 -61.37 -34.60
C SER A 260 25.63 -60.60 -35.22
N ALA A 261 25.47 -60.73 -36.54
CA ALA A 261 24.33 -60.36 -37.38
C ALA A 261 22.97 -60.94 -36.85
N ASP A 262 21.77 -60.61 -37.32
CA ASP A 262 21.37 -60.51 -38.73
C ASP A 262 19.95 -59.95 -38.95
N GLU A 263 19.72 -59.62 -40.22
CA GLU A 263 18.62 -59.05 -41.00
C GLU A 263 17.15 -59.45 -40.74
N SER A 264 16.24 -58.52 -41.11
CA SER A 264 15.34 -58.58 -42.29
C SER A 264 14.00 -57.86 -42.02
N ALA A 265 13.74 -56.72 -42.68
CA ALA A 265 12.99 -56.56 -43.94
C ALA A 265 11.49 -56.92 -43.83
N ALA A 266 10.59 -55.94 -43.68
CA ALA A 266 9.89 -55.23 -44.76
C ALA A 266 8.76 -56.04 -45.43
N THR A 267 7.54 -55.50 -45.38
CA THR A 267 6.52 -55.39 -46.46
C THR A 267 5.20 -54.89 -45.85
N ALA A 268 4.81 -53.65 -46.19
CA ALA A 268 3.87 -53.28 -47.27
C ALA A 268 2.40 -53.35 -46.81
N SER A 269 1.78 -52.18 -46.61
CA SER A 269 0.69 -51.65 -47.46
C SER A 269 -0.68 -52.29 -47.14
N HIS A 270 -1.83 -51.62 -47.14
CA HIS A 270 -2.26 -50.62 -48.09
C HIS A 270 -3.71 -50.14 -47.72
N VAL A 271 -3.98 -48.89 -48.10
CA VAL A 271 -5.25 -48.26 -48.54
C VAL A 271 -6.44 -47.97 -47.60
N ASN A 272 -6.84 -46.69 -47.71
CA ASN A 272 -8.15 -46.14 -48.10
C ASN A 272 -8.86 -45.36 -46.98
N SER A 273 -8.86 -44.02 -46.93
CA SER A 273 -9.20 -42.95 -47.91
C SER A 273 -10.70 -42.73 -48.14
N GLY A 274 -11.06 -41.44 -48.24
CA GLY A 274 -12.39 -40.94 -48.66
C GLY A 274 -13.14 -40.24 -47.52
N SER A 275 -12.99 -38.95 -47.21
CA SER A 275 -13.13 -37.72 -48.02
C SER A 275 -14.57 -37.41 -48.47
N LYS A 276 -15.10 -36.24 -48.05
CA LYS A 276 -15.79 -35.17 -48.83
C LYS A 276 -16.96 -34.50 -48.06
N THR A 277 -16.83 -33.23 -47.64
CA THR A 277 -17.11 -31.94 -48.34
C THR A 277 -18.59 -31.55 -48.51
N GLY A 278 -18.89 -30.27 -48.21
CA GLY A 278 -20.01 -29.47 -48.75
C GLY A 278 -20.93 -28.91 -47.65
N ARG A 279 -20.83 -27.64 -47.20
CA ARG A 279 -21.19 -26.34 -47.83
C ARG A 279 -22.71 -26.11 -47.97
N SER A 280 -23.27 -25.21 -47.15
CA SER A 280 -24.00 -23.98 -47.56
C SER A 280 -24.95 -23.43 -46.48
N SER A 281 -24.75 -22.12 -46.19
CA SER A 281 -25.73 -21.02 -46.06
C SER A 281 -27.10 -21.22 -45.39
N ASN A 282 -27.45 -20.33 -44.43
CA ASN A 282 -28.59 -19.42 -44.60
C ASN A 282 -28.67 -18.27 -43.57
N GLN A 283 -29.31 -17.19 -44.01
CA GLN A 283 -29.63 -15.91 -43.38
C GLN A 283 -30.94 -15.93 -42.53
N ASN A 284 -31.18 -14.79 -41.86
CA ASN A 284 -32.38 -14.24 -41.20
C ASN A 284 -32.57 -14.67 -39.73
N HIS A 285 -32.85 -13.79 -38.76
CA HIS A 285 -33.55 -12.50 -38.75
C HIS A 285 -32.86 -11.46 -37.86
#